data_AF-A0A9E5CYZ4-F1
#
_entry.id   AF-A0A9E5CYZ4-F1
#
_cell.length_a   1.000
_cell.length_b   1.000
_cell.length_c   1.000
_cell.angle_alpha   90.00
_cell.angle_beta   90.00
_cell.angle_gamma   90.00
#
_symmetry.space_group_name_H-M   'P 1'
#
loop_
_entity.id
_entity.type
_entity.pdbx_description
1 polymer ?
#
loop_
_entity_poly.entity_id
_entity_poly.type
_entity_poly.pdbx_seq_one_letter_code
_entity_poly.pdbx_strand_id
1 'polypeptide(L)'
;MAESKPIGVFSSLTAGFDQVASRPFLFIPPLVLDLFLWLGPHLGIARFVESLAQPALQTEGLVAEQASLIGQVVEDVGESFNLLSALSTIPIGIPSLMAGRMPLESPLGLVNRVEVVEPARVLLIWIALSGIGLALGAYYQYWIAAAVAPDAELGPGWMAALRMVGFGFLVFVGGLVAGFMVLIAIALATLVLPLLGTGVFFLGFALLFWLAVYLVFTPHGIIRYNQGVVRAMFESFILVRWNLLSTVGYLGVAFGSYWLLNYVWDLPSTTSWFSILALVGHAFVATTLLAGSYAYYQGRREWLAAARRAA
;
A
#
# COMPACT_ATOMS: atom_id res chain seq x y z
N MET A 1 32.09 23.05 13.33
CA MET A 1 31.50 22.43 12.12
C MET A 1 30.00 22.65 12.22
N ALA A 2 29.38 23.33 11.26
CA ALA A 2 27.95 23.62 11.33
C ALA A 2 27.18 22.28 11.37
N GLU A 3 26.41 22.08 12.44
CA GLU A 3 25.54 20.92 12.61
C GLU A 3 24.56 20.92 11.41
N SER A 4 24.78 20.02 10.44
CA SER A 4 23.96 19.98 9.23
C SER A 4 22.55 19.57 9.62
N LYS A 5 21.62 20.53 9.63
CA LYS A 5 20.20 20.29 9.94
C LYS A 5 19.67 19.15 9.06
N PRO A 6 18.89 18.20 9.61
CA PRO A 6 18.33 17.12 8.80
C PRO A 6 17.37 17.67 7.73
N ILE A 7 17.27 16.96 6.61
CA ILE A 7 16.39 17.34 5.49
C ILE A 7 14.94 17.60 5.95
N GLY A 8 14.36 18.70 5.49
CA GLY A 8 12.98 19.08 5.81
C GLY A 8 11.95 18.24 5.05
N VAL A 9 10.71 18.25 5.53
CA VAL A 9 9.57 17.54 4.87
C VAL A 9 9.39 18.03 3.43
N PHE A 10 9.21 19.35 3.24
CA PHE A 10 9.03 19.93 1.91
C PHE A 10 10.25 19.72 1.01
N SER A 11 11.47 19.90 1.53
CA SER A 11 12.69 19.65 0.76
C SER A 11 12.80 18.20 0.28
N SER A 12 12.32 17.23 1.07
CA SER A 12 12.29 15.82 0.67
C SER A 12 11.27 15.58 -0.46
N LEU A 13 10.09 16.20 -0.39
CA LEU A 13 9.07 16.12 -1.43
C LEU A 13 9.52 16.80 -2.73
N THR A 14 10.13 17.99 -2.64
CA THR A 14 10.72 18.69 -3.78
C THR A 14 11.82 17.85 -4.42
N ALA A 15 12.69 17.23 -3.63
CA ALA A 15 13.68 16.29 -4.15
C ALA A 15 13.01 15.13 -4.89
N GLY A 16 11.93 14.55 -4.35
CA GLY A 16 11.15 13.52 -5.05
C GLY A 16 10.61 14.00 -6.40
N PHE A 17 10.02 15.20 -6.43
CA PHE A 17 9.46 15.80 -7.64
C PHE A 17 10.55 16.04 -8.70
N ASP A 18 11.67 16.65 -8.31
CA ASP A 18 12.78 16.96 -9.22
C ASP A 18 13.36 15.68 -9.85
N GLN A 19 13.42 14.58 -9.08
CA GLN A 19 13.90 13.29 -9.58
C GLN A 19 12.96 12.69 -10.63
N VAL A 20 11.65 12.78 -10.42
CA VAL A 20 10.66 12.25 -11.39
C VAL A 20 10.51 13.18 -12.59
N ALA A 21 10.52 14.49 -12.40
CA ALA A 21 10.43 15.48 -13.47
C ALA A 21 11.65 15.41 -14.42
N SER A 22 12.85 15.19 -13.88
CA SER A 22 14.07 15.01 -14.69
C SER A 22 14.17 13.62 -15.33
N ARG A 23 13.42 12.63 -14.82
CA ARG A 23 13.42 11.25 -15.33
C ARG A 23 11.99 10.69 -15.45
N PRO A 24 11.21 11.13 -16.46
CA PRO A 24 9.80 10.74 -16.62
C PRO A 24 9.57 9.23 -16.72
N PHE A 25 10.58 8.46 -17.15
CA PHE A 25 10.47 7.00 -17.21
C PHE A 25 10.21 6.34 -15.83
N LEU A 26 10.49 7.03 -14.72
CA LEU A 26 10.28 6.50 -13.37
C LEU A 26 8.81 6.22 -13.05
N PHE A 27 7.85 6.92 -13.66
CA PHE A 27 6.42 6.66 -13.44
C PHE A 27 5.82 5.60 -14.38
N ILE A 28 6.62 5.05 -15.31
CA ILE A 28 6.14 4.04 -16.27
C ILE A 28 5.61 2.78 -15.55
N PRO A 29 6.25 2.21 -14.51
CA PRO A 29 5.74 0.98 -13.91
C PRO A 29 4.33 1.11 -13.30
N PRO A 30 4.01 2.15 -12.50
CA PRO A 30 2.62 2.42 -12.10
C PRO A 30 1.66 2.57 -13.28
N LEU A 31 2.04 3.34 -14.31
CA LEU A 31 1.21 3.56 -15.50
C LEU A 31 0.92 2.24 -16.25
N VAL A 32 1.92 1.38 -16.41
CA VAL A 32 1.77 0.07 -17.06
C VAL A 32 0.85 -0.84 -16.24
N LEU A 33 1.01 -0.86 -14.92
CA LEU A 33 0.13 -1.63 -14.04
C LEU A 33 -1.32 -1.12 -14.13
N ASP A 34 -1.52 0.20 -14.15
CA ASP A 34 -2.84 0.79 -14.33
C ASP A 34 -3.47 0.45 -15.67
N LEU A 35 -2.73 0.59 -16.78
CA LEU A 35 -3.22 0.22 -18.11
C LEU A 35 -3.56 -1.28 -18.18
N PHE A 36 -2.76 -2.12 -17.54
CA PHE A 36 -3.02 -3.56 -17.44
C PHE A 36 -4.30 -3.86 -16.65
N LEU A 37 -4.53 -3.22 -15.51
CA LEU A 37 -5.74 -3.44 -14.71
C LEU A 37 -6.99 -2.79 -15.32
N TRP A 38 -6.82 -1.76 -16.13
CA TRP A 38 -7.92 -1.07 -16.82
C TRP A 38 -8.39 -1.78 -18.08
N LEU A 39 -7.45 -2.19 -18.95
CA LEU A 39 -7.74 -2.74 -20.27
C LEU A 39 -7.53 -4.27 -20.35
N GLY A 40 -6.89 -4.86 -19.36
CA GLY A 40 -6.60 -6.29 -19.31
C GLY A 40 -7.81 -7.13 -18.85
N PRO A 41 -7.64 -8.47 -18.79
CA PRO A 41 -8.68 -9.35 -18.29
C PRO A 41 -8.91 -9.11 -16.79
N HIS A 42 -10.09 -9.46 -16.31
CA HIS A 42 -10.44 -9.41 -14.90
C HIS A 42 -10.61 -10.82 -14.34
N LEU A 43 -10.02 -11.06 -13.16
CA LEU A 43 -10.23 -12.30 -12.41
C LEU A 43 -11.24 -12.03 -11.30
N GLY A 44 -12.51 -12.29 -11.58
CA GLY A 44 -13.64 -12.02 -10.69
C GLY A 44 -13.81 -13.09 -9.61
N ILE A 45 -14.45 -12.70 -8.51
CA ILE A 45 -14.76 -13.57 -7.37
C ILE A 45 -16.21 -13.45 -6.90
N ALA A 46 -17.11 -12.92 -7.74
CA ALA A 46 -18.50 -12.62 -7.35
C ALA A 46 -19.18 -13.85 -6.73
N ARG A 47 -19.10 -14.99 -7.43
CA ARG A 47 -19.70 -16.25 -6.98
C ARG A 47 -19.05 -16.81 -5.71
N PHE A 48 -17.76 -16.55 -5.50
CA PHE A 48 -17.08 -16.94 -4.26
C PHE A 48 -17.57 -16.07 -3.08
N VAL A 49 -17.66 -14.76 -3.27
CA VAL A 49 -18.12 -13.80 -2.27
C VAL A 49 -19.57 -14.07 -1.86
N GLU A 50 -20.45 -14.33 -2.83
CA GLU A 50 -21.83 -14.76 -2.59
C GLU A 50 -21.88 -16.04 -1.73
N SER A 51 -21.06 -17.04 -2.05
CA SER A 51 -21.03 -18.32 -1.31
C SER A 51 -20.62 -18.15 0.16
N LEU A 52 -19.77 -17.17 0.46
CA LEU A 52 -19.38 -16.84 1.84
C LEU A 52 -20.45 -16.05 2.59
N ALA A 53 -21.25 -15.26 1.88
CA ALA A 53 -22.28 -14.42 2.48
C ALA A 53 -23.58 -15.19 2.79
N GLN A 54 -23.89 -16.26 2.03
CA GLN A 54 -25.14 -17.02 2.21
C GLN A 54 -25.40 -17.48 3.66
N PRO A 55 -24.42 -18.04 4.40
CA PRO A 55 -24.65 -18.44 5.79
C PRO A 55 -25.01 -17.25 6.70
N ALA A 56 -24.37 -16.09 6.49
CA ALA A 56 -24.62 -14.89 7.27
C ALA A 56 -26.03 -14.32 7.02
N LEU A 57 -26.46 -14.32 5.75
CA LEU A 57 -27.80 -13.86 5.35
C LEU A 57 -28.93 -14.75 5.87
N GLN A 58 -28.63 -16.01 6.20
CA GLN A 58 -29.59 -16.98 6.75
C GLN A 58 -29.62 -17.00 8.29
N THR A 59 -28.88 -16.10 8.96
CA THR A 59 -28.82 -16.06 10.42
C THR A 59 -30.16 -15.62 11.01
N GLU A 60 -30.74 -16.45 11.90
CA GLU A 60 -31.95 -16.09 12.64
C GLU A 60 -31.72 -14.82 13.48
N GLY A 61 -32.62 -13.84 13.35
CA GLY A 61 -32.56 -12.55 14.05
C GLY A 61 -32.07 -11.37 13.20
N LEU A 62 -31.61 -11.60 11.97
CA LEU A 62 -31.35 -10.52 11.03
C LEU A 62 -32.66 -9.92 10.50
N VAL A 63 -32.83 -8.60 10.62
CA VAL A 63 -34.00 -7.91 10.05
C VAL A 63 -33.89 -7.93 8.52
N ALA A 64 -35.00 -8.16 7.82
CA ALA A 64 -35.03 -8.29 6.36
C ALA A 64 -34.35 -7.12 5.61
N GLU A 65 -34.51 -5.90 6.11
CA GLU A 65 -33.87 -4.69 5.57
C GLU A 65 -32.33 -4.71 5.73
N GLN A 66 -31.82 -5.21 6.85
CA GLN A 66 -30.37 -5.38 7.06
C GLN A 66 -29.81 -6.47 6.15
N ALA A 67 -30.57 -7.57 5.96
CA ALA A 67 -30.17 -8.65 5.06
C ALA A 67 -30.08 -8.17 3.61
N SER A 68 -31.03 -7.34 3.15
CA SER A 68 -30.99 -6.77 1.81
C SER A 68 -29.82 -5.81 1.62
N LEU A 69 -29.52 -4.97 2.62
CA LEU A 69 -28.38 -4.05 2.56
C LEU A 69 -27.05 -4.81 2.49
N ILE A 70 -26.89 -5.85 3.30
CA ILE A 70 -25.69 -6.71 3.25
C ILE A 70 -25.61 -7.44 1.92
N GLY A 71 -26.73 -7.96 1.40
CA GLY A 71 -26.79 -8.61 0.10
C GLY A 71 -26.31 -7.70 -1.04
N GLN A 72 -26.79 -6.46 -1.09
CA GLN A 72 -26.37 -5.47 -2.09
C GLN A 72 -24.88 -5.16 -1.98
N VAL A 73 -24.36 -4.93 -0.77
CA VAL A 73 -22.93 -4.65 -0.58
C VAL A 73 -22.07 -5.84 -1.01
N VAL A 74 -22.50 -7.08 -0.71
CA VAL A 74 -21.80 -8.31 -1.11
C VAL A 74 -21.79 -8.46 -2.63
N GLU A 75 -22.91 -8.17 -3.29
CA GLU A 75 -23.04 -8.19 -4.75
C GLU A 75 -22.15 -7.13 -5.40
N ASP A 76 -22.26 -5.86 -4.98
CA ASP A 76 -21.46 -4.75 -5.51
C ASP A 76 -19.95 -4.99 -5.35
N VAL A 77 -19.53 -5.50 -4.19
CA VAL A 77 -18.13 -5.84 -3.92
C VAL A 77 -17.70 -7.04 -4.76
N GLY A 78 -18.50 -8.11 -4.78
CA GLY A 78 -18.19 -9.32 -5.54
C GLY A 78 -18.08 -9.06 -7.04
N GLU A 79 -19.00 -8.26 -7.58
CA GLU A 79 -19.01 -7.82 -8.97
C GLU A 79 -17.81 -6.94 -9.26
N SER A 80 -17.51 -5.90 -8.51
CA SER A 80 -16.36 -5.03 -8.84
C SER A 80 -14.99 -5.70 -8.64
N PHE A 81 -14.87 -6.66 -7.72
CA PHE A 81 -13.56 -7.17 -7.31
C PHE A 81 -12.78 -7.88 -8.42
N ASN A 82 -11.53 -7.44 -8.63
CA ASN A 82 -10.58 -8.07 -9.54
C ASN A 82 -9.36 -8.61 -8.78
N LEU A 83 -9.15 -9.92 -8.73
CA LEU A 83 -7.99 -10.55 -8.07
C LEU A 83 -6.65 -10.06 -8.59
N LEU A 84 -6.56 -9.62 -9.85
CA LEU A 84 -5.32 -9.05 -10.41
C LEU A 84 -4.89 -7.76 -9.71
N SER A 85 -5.82 -7.05 -9.04
CA SER A 85 -5.49 -5.90 -8.19
C SER A 85 -4.51 -6.24 -7.07
N ALA A 86 -4.38 -7.52 -6.68
CA ALA A 86 -3.39 -7.99 -5.72
C ALA A 86 -1.93 -7.77 -6.17
N LEU A 87 -1.69 -7.48 -7.46
CA LEU A 87 -0.38 -7.01 -7.95
C LEU A 87 0.03 -5.64 -7.37
N SER A 88 -0.94 -4.81 -6.98
CA SER A 88 -0.74 -3.50 -6.34
C SER A 88 -0.76 -3.62 -4.81
N THR A 89 0.35 -4.09 -4.22
CA THR A 89 0.43 -4.31 -2.76
C THR A 89 0.73 -3.01 -1.99
N ILE A 90 -0.24 -2.42 -1.29
CA ILE A 90 -0.02 -1.17 -0.53
C ILE A 90 0.64 -1.46 0.83
N PRO A 91 1.60 -0.65 1.32
CA PRO A 91 2.26 0.52 0.70
C PRO A 91 3.58 0.20 -0.02
N ILE A 92 3.94 -1.08 -0.14
CA ILE A 92 5.30 -1.55 -0.47
C ILE A 92 5.48 -1.82 -1.99
N GLY A 93 4.37 -2.01 -2.70
CA GLY A 93 4.29 -2.43 -4.09
C GLY A 93 4.31 -1.28 -5.10
N ILE A 94 3.94 -1.61 -6.33
CA ILE A 94 3.68 -0.62 -7.38
C ILE A 94 2.28 -0.03 -7.12
N PRO A 95 2.14 1.30 -6.94
CA PRO A 95 0.85 1.94 -6.77
C PRO A 95 0.02 1.86 -8.05
N SER A 96 -1.29 1.75 -7.93
CA SER A 96 -2.23 1.75 -9.06
C SER A 96 -3.55 2.42 -8.67
N LEU A 97 -4.04 3.30 -9.53
CA LEU A 97 -5.39 3.90 -9.43
C LEU A 97 -6.48 2.87 -9.76
N MET A 98 -6.23 2.04 -10.77
CA MET A 98 -7.20 1.05 -11.27
C MET A 98 -7.37 -0.14 -10.34
N ALA A 99 -6.35 -0.48 -9.55
CA ALA A 99 -6.47 -1.39 -8.42
C ALA A 99 -7.45 -0.89 -7.36
N GLY A 100 -7.59 0.44 -7.20
CA GLY A 100 -8.54 1.05 -6.27
C GLY A 100 -9.95 1.22 -6.85
N ARG A 101 -10.06 1.54 -8.14
CA ARG A 101 -11.36 1.74 -8.81
C ARG A 101 -12.07 0.45 -9.19
N MET A 102 -11.30 -0.57 -9.57
CA MET A 102 -11.79 -1.86 -10.07
C MET A 102 -12.95 -1.73 -11.09
N PRO A 103 -12.71 -1.10 -12.25
CA PRO A 103 -13.78 -0.74 -13.18
C PRO A 103 -14.42 -1.96 -13.86
N LEU A 104 -15.74 -2.00 -13.93
CA LEU A 104 -16.49 -3.04 -14.67
C LEU A 104 -16.46 -2.84 -16.19
N GLU A 105 -16.23 -1.62 -16.63
CA GLU A 105 -16.22 -1.22 -18.04
C GLU A 105 -14.95 -0.43 -18.38
N SER A 106 -14.55 -0.54 -19.64
CA SER A 106 -13.41 0.18 -20.23
C SER A 106 -13.84 0.89 -21.52
N PRO A 107 -12.99 1.74 -22.13
CA PRO A 107 -13.29 2.33 -23.44
C PRO A 107 -13.41 1.30 -24.56
N LEU A 108 -12.97 0.06 -24.33
CA LEU A 108 -13.12 -1.07 -25.24
C LEU A 108 -14.46 -1.80 -25.06
N GLY A 109 -15.30 -1.35 -24.12
CA GLY A 109 -16.56 -1.98 -23.74
C GLY A 109 -16.43 -2.80 -22.45
N LEU A 110 -17.27 -3.84 -22.34
CA LEU A 110 -17.30 -4.75 -21.20
C LEU A 110 -15.96 -5.46 -21.04
N VAL A 111 -15.44 -5.47 -19.82
CA VAL A 111 -14.16 -6.12 -19.53
C VAL A 111 -14.33 -7.64 -19.54
N ASN A 112 -13.38 -8.35 -20.16
CA ASN A 112 -13.39 -9.81 -20.18
C ASN A 112 -13.12 -10.36 -18.78
N ARG A 113 -14.11 -11.04 -18.19
CA ARG A 113 -14.08 -11.54 -16.82
C ARG A 113 -14.03 -13.07 -16.77
N VAL A 114 -13.07 -13.58 -16.01
CA VAL A 114 -12.95 -15.00 -15.68
C VAL A 114 -13.20 -15.18 -14.20
N GLU A 115 -14.30 -15.85 -13.86
CA GLU A 115 -14.73 -16.07 -12.49
C GLU A 115 -13.98 -17.24 -11.82
N VAL A 116 -13.47 -17.00 -10.61
CA VAL A 116 -12.84 -17.99 -9.76
C VAL A 116 -13.72 -18.26 -8.53
N VAL A 117 -14.25 -19.47 -8.44
CA VAL A 117 -15.24 -19.83 -7.39
C VAL A 117 -14.60 -20.60 -6.23
N GLU A 118 -13.61 -21.45 -6.53
CA GLU A 118 -13.04 -22.36 -5.55
C GLU A 118 -12.20 -21.62 -4.48
N PRO A 119 -12.56 -21.67 -3.18
CA PRO A 119 -11.92 -20.87 -2.13
C PRO A 119 -10.40 -21.06 -2.05
N ALA A 120 -9.95 -22.31 -2.11
CA ALA A 120 -8.52 -22.64 -2.08
C ALA A 120 -7.78 -22.03 -3.28
N ARG A 121 -8.41 -22.01 -4.45
CA ARG A 121 -7.84 -21.43 -5.68
C ARG A 121 -7.79 -19.92 -5.62
N VAL A 122 -8.84 -19.26 -5.12
CA VAL A 122 -8.86 -17.81 -4.88
C VAL A 122 -7.70 -17.41 -3.97
N LEU A 123 -7.55 -18.10 -2.83
CA LEU A 123 -6.48 -17.83 -1.87
C LEU A 123 -5.09 -18.04 -2.50
N LEU A 124 -4.88 -19.13 -3.22
CA LEU A 124 -3.59 -19.48 -3.80
C LEU A 124 -3.19 -18.49 -4.91
N ILE A 125 -4.15 -18.08 -5.76
CA ILE A 125 -3.95 -17.02 -6.76
C ILE A 125 -3.63 -15.69 -6.07
N TRP A 126 -4.38 -15.31 -5.04
CA TRP A 126 -4.16 -14.06 -4.32
C TRP A 126 -2.76 -14.01 -3.66
N ILE A 127 -2.33 -15.10 -3.01
CA ILE A 127 -0.98 -15.21 -2.44
C ILE A 127 0.09 -15.10 -3.53
N ALA A 128 -0.09 -15.81 -4.64
CA ALA A 128 0.86 -15.78 -5.76
C ALA A 128 0.97 -14.38 -6.38
N LEU A 129 -0.16 -13.73 -6.68
CA LEU A 129 -0.21 -12.38 -7.23
C LEU A 129 0.37 -11.34 -6.27
N SER A 130 0.08 -11.46 -4.98
CA SER A 130 0.68 -10.57 -3.95
C SER A 130 2.20 -10.75 -3.87
N GLY A 131 2.69 -11.99 -3.94
CA GLY A 131 4.13 -12.29 -3.98
C GLY A 131 4.81 -11.72 -5.22
N ILE A 132 4.17 -11.85 -6.40
CA ILE A 132 4.64 -11.25 -7.66
C ILE A 132 4.61 -9.73 -7.55
N GLY A 133 3.52 -9.14 -7.06
CA GLY A 133 3.36 -7.70 -6.87
C GLY A 133 4.42 -7.10 -5.94
N LEU A 134 4.73 -7.77 -4.83
CA LEU A 134 5.81 -7.39 -3.91
C LEU A 134 7.19 -7.48 -4.57
N ALA A 135 7.45 -8.52 -5.37
CA ALA A 135 8.70 -8.64 -6.10
C ALA A 135 8.86 -7.54 -7.16
N LEU A 136 7.80 -7.27 -7.94
CA LEU A 136 7.77 -6.17 -8.91
C LEU A 136 7.92 -4.81 -8.21
N GLY A 137 7.25 -4.63 -7.08
CA GLY A 137 7.38 -3.46 -6.21
C GLY A 137 8.80 -3.26 -5.71
N ALA A 138 9.50 -4.34 -5.34
CA ALA A 138 10.89 -4.27 -4.94
C ALA A 138 11.81 -3.82 -6.08
N TYR A 139 11.63 -4.33 -7.29
CA TYR A 139 12.39 -3.85 -8.46
C TYR A 139 12.06 -2.39 -8.81
N TYR A 140 10.79 -2.01 -8.71
CA TYR A 140 10.37 -0.63 -8.91
C TYR A 140 11.03 0.31 -7.89
N GLN A 141 10.97 -0.03 -6.60
CA GLN A 141 11.63 0.73 -5.55
C GLN A 141 13.15 0.74 -5.70
N TYR A 142 13.76 -0.36 -6.14
CA TYR A 142 15.19 -0.44 -6.45
C TYR A 142 15.57 0.57 -7.53
N TRP A 143 14.77 0.67 -8.59
CA TRP A 143 14.98 1.62 -9.66
C TRP A 143 14.86 3.08 -9.18
N ILE A 144 13.87 3.38 -8.35
CA ILE A 144 13.70 4.69 -7.72
C ILE A 144 14.87 5.03 -6.81
N ALA A 145 15.30 4.09 -5.97
CA ALA A 145 16.43 4.27 -5.07
C ALA A 145 17.73 4.58 -5.83
N ALA A 146 17.97 3.88 -6.95
CA ALA A 146 19.11 4.15 -7.83
C ALA A 146 19.04 5.54 -8.47
N ALA A 147 17.85 6.01 -8.85
CA ALA A 147 17.66 7.34 -9.41
C ALA A 147 17.88 8.46 -8.39
N VAL A 148 17.42 8.27 -7.14
CA VAL A 148 17.56 9.23 -6.05
C VAL A 148 19.01 9.34 -5.56
N ALA A 149 19.80 8.26 -5.61
CA ALA A 149 21.20 8.24 -5.22
C ALA A 149 22.08 7.46 -6.21
N PRO A 150 22.44 8.06 -7.36
CA PRO A 150 23.13 7.37 -8.47
C PRO A 150 24.49 6.80 -8.11
N ASP A 151 25.24 7.49 -7.24
CA ASP A 151 26.61 7.12 -6.88
C ASP A 151 26.68 6.00 -5.82
N ALA A 152 25.52 5.51 -5.37
CA ALA A 152 25.48 4.57 -4.27
C ALA A 152 25.34 3.13 -4.74
N GLU A 153 26.22 2.27 -4.23
CA GLU A 153 26.15 0.83 -4.49
C GLU A 153 24.89 0.24 -3.86
N LEU A 154 24.07 -0.39 -4.70
CA LEU A 154 22.91 -1.17 -4.28
C LEU A 154 23.26 -2.66 -4.28
N GLY A 155 22.65 -3.40 -3.37
CA GLY A 155 22.77 -4.86 -3.35
C GLY A 155 22.09 -5.52 -4.56
N PRO A 156 22.17 -6.85 -4.73
CA PRO A 156 21.49 -7.54 -5.82
C PRO A 156 19.96 -7.37 -5.75
N GLY A 157 19.34 -6.93 -6.85
CA GLY A 157 17.88 -6.66 -6.89
C GLY A 157 17.00 -7.87 -6.54
N TRP A 158 17.40 -9.09 -6.91
CA TRP A 158 16.67 -10.31 -6.56
C TRP A 158 16.66 -10.60 -5.06
N MET A 159 17.74 -10.24 -4.34
CA MET A 159 17.84 -10.38 -2.89
C MET A 159 16.93 -9.35 -2.21
N ALA A 160 16.89 -8.14 -2.76
CA ALA A 160 15.99 -7.08 -2.32
C ALA A 160 14.52 -7.51 -2.50
N ALA A 161 14.17 -8.12 -3.65
CA ALA A 161 12.86 -8.69 -3.92
C ALA A 161 12.49 -9.82 -2.94
N LEU A 162 13.39 -10.77 -2.70
CA LEU A 162 13.14 -11.86 -1.74
C LEU A 162 12.87 -11.31 -0.33
N ARG A 163 13.64 -10.32 0.11
CA ARG A 163 13.46 -9.68 1.43
C ARG A 163 12.18 -8.85 1.52
N MET A 164 11.79 -8.18 0.43
CA MET A 164 10.53 -7.44 0.34
C MET A 164 9.32 -8.36 0.38
N VAL A 165 9.37 -9.50 -0.33
CA VAL A 165 8.33 -10.54 -0.26
C VAL A 165 8.25 -11.11 1.17
N GLY A 166 9.40 -11.45 1.77
CA GLY A 166 9.45 -11.95 3.15
C GLY A 166 8.93 -10.94 4.17
N PHE A 167 9.26 -9.65 4.01
CA PHE A 167 8.74 -8.58 4.85
C PHE A 167 7.24 -8.39 4.66
N GLY A 168 6.74 -8.38 3.42
CA GLY A 168 5.32 -8.29 3.12
C GLY A 168 4.53 -9.44 3.73
N PHE A 169 5.03 -10.68 3.63
CA PHE A 169 4.43 -11.84 4.28
C PHE A 169 4.44 -11.72 5.81
N LEU A 170 5.55 -11.25 6.41
CA LEU A 170 5.64 -11.01 7.84
C LEU A 170 4.62 -9.98 8.32
N VAL A 171 4.49 -8.85 7.61
CA VAL A 171 3.50 -7.80 7.92
C VAL A 171 2.08 -8.33 7.74
N PHE A 172 1.81 -9.10 6.69
CA PHE A 172 0.50 -9.69 6.45
C PHE A 172 0.10 -10.67 7.55
N VAL A 173 0.95 -11.67 7.85
CA VAL A 173 0.68 -12.67 8.90
C VAL A 173 0.63 -12.01 10.27
N GLY A 174 1.57 -11.12 10.58
CA GLY A 174 1.58 -10.38 11.84
C GLY A 174 0.35 -9.49 12.01
N GLY A 175 -0.08 -8.83 10.93
CA GLY A 175 -1.30 -8.03 10.89
C GLY A 175 -2.57 -8.87 11.06
N LEU A 176 -2.65 -10.05 10.44
CA LEU A 176 -3.77 -10.99 10.60
C LEU A 176 -3.87 -11.47 12.04
N VAL A 177 -2.76 -11.93 12.63
CA VAL A 177 -2.72 -12.37 14.04
C VAL A 177 -3.10 -11.22 14.98
N ALA A 178 -2.52 -10.04 14.79
CA ALA A 178 -2.82 -8.88 15.64
C ALA A 178 -4.28 -8.42 15.47
N GLY A 179 -4.79 -8.39 14.23
CA GLY A 179 -6.18 -8.06 13.93
C GLY A 179 -7.16 -9.05 14.55
N PHE A 180 -6.88 -10.36 14.46
CA PHE A 180 -7.69 -11.39 15.10
C PHE A 180 -7.71 -11.25 16.63
N MET A 181 -6.57 -10.94 17.25
CA MET A 181 -6.50 -10.66 18.69
C MET A 181 -7.32 -9.42 19.07
N VAL A 182 -7.28 -8.36 18.26
CA VAL A 182 -8.11 -7.16 18.47
C VAL A 182 -9.60 -7.51 18.32
N LEU A 183 -9.99 -8.32 17.33
CA LEU A 183 -11.38 -8.75 17.15
C LEU A 183 -11.90 -9.56 18.35
N ILE A 184 -11.10 -10.49 18.88
CA ILE A 184 -11.44 -11.21 20.12
C ILE A 184 -11.60 -10.22 21.28
N ALA A 185 -10.67 -9.28 21.43
CA ALA A 185 -10.73 -8.29 22.50
C ALA A 185 -11.98 -7.39 22.39
N ILE A 186 -12.37 -7.00 21.17
CA ILE A 186 -13.61 -6.25 20.90
C ILE A 186 -14.82 -7.09 21.30
N ALA A 187 -14.89 -8.35 20.87
CA ALA A 187 -16.00 -9.25 21.18
C ALA A 187 -16.16 -9.42 22.69
N LEU A 188 -15.08 -9.70 23.41
CA LEU A 188 -15.09 -9.85 24.87
C LEU A 188 -15.49 -8.56 25.59
N ALA A 189 -14.99 -7.40 25.16
CA ALA A 189 -15.33 -6.11 25.75
C ALA A 189 -16.81 -5.75 25.51
N THR A 190 -17.34 -6.07 24.33
CA THR A 190 -18.75 -5.84 23.96
C THR A 190 -19.72 -6.65 24.82
N LEU A 191 -19.35 -7.88 25.20
CA LEU A 191 -20.14 -8.72 26.11
C LEU A 191 -20.32 -8.08 27.50
N VAL A 192 -19.36 -7.26 27.94
CA VAL A 192 -19.47 -6.51 29.20
C VAL A 192 -20.27 -5.23 29.00
N LEU A 193 -19.88 -4.41 28.01
CA LEU A 193 -20.55 -3.17 27.67
C LEU A 193 -20.23 -2.79 26.20
N PRO A 194 -21.23 -2.50 25.35
CA PRO A 194 -20.98 -2.15 23.94
C PRO A 194 -19.99 -1.00 23.74
N LEU A 195 -20.03 0.02 24.61
CA LEU A 195 -19.09 1.16 24.55
C LEU A 195 -17.62 0.75 24.74
N LEU A 196 -17.35 -0.27 25.57
CA LEU A 196 -15.99 -0.79 25.75
C LEU A 196 -15.48 -1.47 24.48
N GLY A 197 -16.35 -2.20 23.76
CA GLY A 197 -16.03 -2.77 22.45
C GLY A 197 -15.54 -1.71 21.46
N THR A 198 -16.28 -0.61 21.34
CA THR A 198 -15.90 0.54 20.51
C THR A 198 -14.57 1.17 20.97
N GLY A 199 -14.35 1.32 22.28
CA GLY A 199 -13.08 1.82 22.83
C GLY A 199 -11.89 0.92 22.49
N VAL A 200 -12.05 -0.40 22.61
CA VAL A 200 -11.01 -1.39 22.24
C VAL A 200 -10.74 -1.37 20.74
N PHE A 201 -11.78 -1.19 19.90
CA PHE A 201 -11.60 -1.02 18.45
C PHE A 201 -10.70 0.18 18.13
N PHE A 202 -11.00 1.35 18.69
CA PHE A 202 -10.18 2.55 18.46
C PHE A 202 -8.75 2.39 18.99
N LEU A 203 -8.57 1.76 20.16
CA LEU A 203 -7.25 1.48 20.71
C LEU A 203 -6.46 0.52 19.82
N GLY A 204 -7.08 -0.58 19.39
CA GLY A 204 -6.46 -1.57 18.50
C GLY A 204 -6.05 -0.95 17.17
N PHE A 205 -6.94 -0.15 16.56
CA PHE A 205 -6.63 0.61 15.36
C PHE A 205 -5.46 1.57 15.58
N ALA A 206 -5.46 2.34 16.67
CA ALA A 206 -4.37 3.26 17.00
C ALA A 206 -3.02 2.54 17.17
N LEU A 207 -3.00 1.39 17.84
CA LEU A 207 -1.79 0.58 18.03
C LEU A 207 -1.25 0.04 16.71
N LEU A 208 -2.12 -0.50 15.85
CA LEU A 208 -1.75 -1.00 14.51
C LEU A 208 -1.26 0.13 13.60
N PHE A 209 -1.93 1.28 13.63
CA PHE A 209 -1.52 2.47 12.91
C PHE A 209 -0.11 2.91 13.34
N TRP A 210 0.14 3.05 14.64
CA TRP A 210 1.46 3.43 15.14
C TRP A 210 2.53 2.39 14.80
N LEU A 211 2.21 1.09 14.90
CA LEU A 211 3.12 0.04 14.47
C LEU A 211 3.50 0.19 12.99
N ALA A 212 2.52 0.48 12.12
CA ALA A 212 2.78 0.74 10.70
C ALA A 212 3.66 1.99 10.50
N VAL A 213 3.42 3.08 11.24
CA VAL A 213 4.27 4.29 11.20
C VAL A 213 5.72 3.97 11.58
N TYR A 214 5.94 3.16 12.62
CA TYR A 214 7.30 2.76 13.01
C TYR A 214 8.00 1.84 12.00
N LEU A 215 7.24 1.07 11.22
CA LEU A 215 7.78 0.16 10.21
C LEU A 215 7.82 0.74 8.79
N VAL A 216 7.33 1.97 8.59
CA VAL A 216 7.11 2.57 7.27
C VAL A 216 8.37 2.65 6.40
N PHE A 217 9.55 2.81 7.02
CA PHE A 217 10.83 2.91 6.31
C PHE A 217 11.60 1.59 6.20
N THR A 218 10.99 0.47 6.60
CA THR A 218 11.62 -0.85 6.45
C THR A 218 11.98 -1.16 4.99
N PRO A 219 11.11 -0.91 3.98
CA PRO A 219 11.46 -1.10 2.57
C PRO A 219 12.71 -0.31 2.17
N HIS A 220 12.82 0.93 2.62
CA HIS A 220 13.98 1.79 2.30
C HIS A 220 15.27 1.22 2.84
N GLY A 221 15.29 0.68 4.06
CA GLY A 221 16.47 0.00 4.63
C GLY A 221 16.87 -1.26 3.84
N ILE A 222 15.89 -2.06 3.41
CA ILE A 222 16.12 -3.27 2.60
C ILE A 222 16.69 -2.90 1.22
N ILE A 223 16.03 -1.98 0.51
CA ILE A 223 16.37 -1.63 -0.88
C ILE A 223 17.65 -0.79 -0.94
N ARG A 224 17.68 0.36 -0.24
CA ARG A 224 18.74 1.36 -0.39
C ARG A 224 20.06 0.94 0.24
N TYR A 225 20.01 0.15 1.31
CA TYR A 225 21.17 -0.19 2.13
C TYR A 225 21.41 -1.70 2.27
N ASN A 226 20.73 -2.51 1.46
CA ASN A 226 20.90 -3.97 1.41
C ASN A 226 20.82 -4.63 2.80
N GLN A 227 19.95 -4.13 3.68
CA GLN A 227 19.77 -4.69 5.02
C GLN A 227 18.90 -5.95 4.98
N GLY A 228 19.11 -6.86 5.93
CA GLY A 228 18.15 -7.91 6.22
C GLY A 228 16.87 -7.33 6.86
N VAL A 229 15.74 -8.03 6.72
CA VAL A 229 14.41 -7.56 7.14
C VAL A 229 14.40 -7.07 8.60
N VAL A 230 14.89 -7.88 9.54
CA VAL A 230 14.90 -7.54 10.97
C VAL A 230 15.72 -6.27 11.24
N ARG A 231 16.90 -6.15 10.64
CA ARG A 231 17.76 -4.96 10.80
C ARG A 231 17.08 -3.71 10.25
N ALA A 232 16.42 -3.82 9.09
CA ALA A 232 15.69 -2.72 8.49
C ALA A 232 14.49 -2.27 9.34
N MET A 233 13.77 -3.21 9.96
CA MET A 233 12.68 -2.88 10.89
C MET A 233 13.20 -2.12 12.11
N PHE A 234 14.28 -2.58 12.74
CA PHE A 234 14.89 -1.87 13.88
C PHE A 234 15.40 -0.49 13.49
N GLU A 235 15.98 -0.35 12.31
CA GLU A 235 16.48 0.94 11.84
C GLU A 235 15.33 1.92 11.52
N SER A 236 14.25 1.43 10.89
CA SER A 236 13.01 2.19 10.71
C SER A 236 12.49 2.67 12.07
N PHE A 237 12.37 1.75 13.05
CA PHE A 237 11.90 2.09 14.39
C PHE A 237 12.74 3.19 15.05
N ILE A 238 14.07 3.04 15.03
CA ILE A 238 15.01 4.02 15.60
C ILE A 238 14.88 5.36 14.88
N LEU A 239 14.84 5.37 13.54
CA LEU A 239 14.76 6.59 12.75
C LEU A 239 13.47 7.35 13.05
N VAL A 240 12.33 6.65 13.08
CA VAL A 240 11.01 7.22 13.39
C VAL A 240 11.00 7.75 14.82
N ARG A 241 11.50 6.98 15.80
CA ARG A 241 11.55 7.40 17.21
C ARG A 241 12.30 8.72 17.40
N TRP A 242 13.46 8.87 16.75
CA TRP A 242 14.27 10.10 16.85
C TRP A 242 13.76 11.25 15.99
N ASN A 243 12.86 10.98 15.03
CA ASN A 243 12.33 11.98 14.10
C ASN A 243 10.79 11.96 14.08
N LEU A 244 10.14 11.70 15.22
CA LEU A 244 8.71 11.37 15.26
C LEU A 244 7.84 12.44 14.60
N LEU A 245 7.96 13.70 15.06
CA LEU A 245 7.16 14.81 14.54
C LEU A 245 7.45 15.09 13.06
N SER A 246 8.73 15.02 12.64
CA SER A 246 9.09 15.21 11.23
C SER A 246 8.56 14.07 10.35
N THR A 247 8.53 12.84 10.87
CA THR A 247 8.05 11.67 10.14
C THR A 247 6.55 11.71 10.01
N VAL A 248 5.82 11.99 11.10
CA VAL A 248 4.37 12.17 11.07
C VAL A 248 4.00 13.33 10.14
N GLY A 249 4.75 14.44 10.19
CA GLY A 249 4.57 15.56 9.26
C GLY A 249 4.81 15.15 7.80
N TYR A 250 5.87 14.39 7.52
CA TYR A 250 6.14 13.86 6.18
C TYR A 250 5.02 12.95 5.69
N LEU A 251 4.61 11.96 6.50
CA LEU A 251 3.54 11.04 6.15
C LEU A 251 2.20 11.75 6.01
N GLY A 252 1.91 12.74 6.86
CA GLY A 252 0.70 13.55 6.77
C GLY A 252 0.62 14.33 5.46
N VAL A 253 1.71 14.99 5.04
CA VAL A 253 1.75 15.70 3.75
C VAL A 253 1.71 14.71 2.59
N ALA A 254 2.46 13.61 2.65
CA ALA A 254 2.51 12.63 1.57
C ALA A 254 1.15 11.91 1.38
N PHE A 255 0.58 11.35 2.43
CA PHE A 255 -0.73 10.69 2.38
C PHE A 255 -1.86 11.69 2.12
N GLY A 256 -1.81 12.89 2.70
CA GLY A 256 -2.78 13.94 2.40
C GLY A 256 -2.76 14.34 0.93
N SER A 257 -1.57 14.52 0.35
CA SER A 257 -1.42 14.82 -1.08
C SER A 257 -1.90 13.66 -1.96
N TYR A 258 -1.52 12.43 -1.63
CA TYR A 258 -1.98 11.24 -2.35
C TYR A 258 -3.50 11.11 -2.33
N TRP A 259 -4.12 11.26 -1.16
CA TRP A 259 -5.55 11.15 -0.97
C TRP A 259 -6.33 12.28 -1.68
N LEU A 260 -5.91 13.53 -1.51
CA LEU A 260 -6.56 14.69 -2.17
C LEU A 260 -6.45 14.61 -3.69
N LEU A 261 -5.27 14.26 -4.21
CA LEU A 261 -5.07 14.18 -5.66
C LEU A 261 -5.80 12.98 -6.26
N ASN A 262 -5.98 11.89 -5.51
CA ASN A 262 -6.83 10.78 -5.97
C ASN A 262 -8.26 11.21 -6.25
N TYR A 263 -8.86 12.15 -5.50
CA TYR A 263 -10.19 12.69 -5.85
C TYR A 263 -10.21 13.34 -7.23
N VAL A 264 -9.18 14.11 -7.56
CA VAL A 264 -9.05 14.76 -8.88
C VAL A 264 -8.87 13.69 -9.95
N TRP A 265 -7.99 12.74 -9.69
CA TRP A 265 -7.72 11.66 -10.63
C TRP A 265 -8.94 10.78 -10.82
N ASP A 266 -9.85 10.65 -9.85
CA ASP A 266 -11.07 9.86 -9.94
C ASP A 266 -12.14 10.41 -10.91
N LEU A 267 -12.10 11.72 -11.21
CA LEU A 267 -13.14 12.40 -11.99
C LEU A 267 -13.36 11.85 -13.41
N PRO A 268 -12.33 11.47 -14.19
CA PRO A 268 -12.52 10.88 -15.51
C PRO A 268 -13.22 9.51 -15.45
N SER A 269 -14.33 9.40 -16.19
CA SER A 269 -15.06 8.13 -16.38
C SER A 269 -14.14 7.04 -16.92
N THR A 270 -14.18 5.85 -16.32
CA THR A 270 -13.37 4.68 -16.71
C THR A 270 -13.73 4.14 -18.10
N THR A 271 -14.86 4.54 -18.68
CA THR A 271 -15.25 4.24 -20.07
C THR A 271 -14.67 5.21 -21.10
N SER A 272 -14.00 6.27 -20.66
CA SER A 272 -13.43 7.30 -21.53
C SER A 272 -11.92 7.19 -21.64
N TRP A 273 -11.39 7.41 -22.85
CA TRP A 273 -9.94 7.54 -23.08
C TRP A 273 -9.32 8.71 -22.30
N PHE A 274 -10.12 9.67 -21.83
CA PHE A 274 -9.65 10.75 -20.96
C PHE A 274 -9.05 10.23 -19.64
N SER A 275 -9.40 9.02 -19.19
CA SER A 275 -8.80 8.40 -18.01
C SER A 275 -7.29 8.18 -18.12
N ILE A 276 -6.71 8.13 -19.33
CA ILE A 276 -5.25 8.07 -19.50
C ILE A 276 -4.57 9.25 -18.78
N LEU A 277 -5.15 10.45 -18.82
CA LEU A 277 -4.60 11.61 -18.15
C LEU A 277 -4.59 11.42 -16.62
N ALA A 278 -5.65 10.82 -16.06
CA ALA A 278 -5.71 10.46 -14.65
C ALA A 278 -4.68 9.39 -14.27
N LEU A 279 -4.47 8.39 -15.12
CA LEU A 279 -3.46 7.36 -14.89
C LEU A 279 -2.04 7.96 -14.87
N VAL A 280 -1.72 8.84 -15.82
CA VAL A 280 -0.41 9.53 -15.86
C VAL A 280 -0.24 10.44 -14.63
N GLY A 281 -1.27 11.21 -14.28
CA GLY A 281 -1.24 12.10 -13.11
C GLY A 281 -1.05 11.33 -11.80
N HIS A 282 -1.81 10.26 -11.61
CA HIS A 282 -1.67 9.37 -10.45
C HIS A 282 -0.27 8.74 -10.39
N ALA A 283 0.19 8.15 -11.49
CA ALA A 283 1.50 7.52 -11.58
C ALA A 283 2.61 8.52 -11.22
N PHE A 284 2.56 9.73 -11.75
CA PHE A 284 3.53 10.79 -11.47
C PHE A 284 3.54 11.18 -9.97
N VAL A 285 2.37 11.40 -9.37
CA VAL A 285 2.22 11.77 -7.96
C VAL A 285 2.73 10.65 -7.05
N ALA A 286 2.31 9.42 -7.30
CA ALA A 286 2.70 8.28 -6.48
C ALA A 286 4.22 8.04 -6.54
N THR A 287 4.81 8.17 -7.74
CA THR A 287 6.28 8.07 -7.95
C THR A 287 7.02 9.20 -7.22
N THR A 288 6.50 10.43 -7.28
CA THR A 288 7.08 11.60 -6.61
C THR A 288 7.11 11.42 -5.09
N LEU A 289 6.02 10.96 -4.50
CA LEU A 289 5.93 10.70 -3.05
C LEU A 289 6.84 9.55 -2.62
N LEU A 290 6.98 8.51 -3.46
CA LEU A 290 7.90 7.41 -3.20
C LEU A 290 9.36 7.87 -3.29
N ALA A 291 9.76 8.59 -4.34
CA ALA A 291 11.10 9.14 -4.49
C ALA A 291 11.45 10.10 -3.34
N GLY A 292 10.50 10.96 -2.94
CA GLY A 292 10.66 11.86 -1.80
C GLY A 292 10.85 11.12 -0.47
N SER A 293 10.26 9.93 -0.32
CA SER A 293 10.41 9.13 0.89
C SER A 293 11.81 8.52 1.01
N TYR A 294 12.44 8.19 -0.13
CA TYR A 294 13.85 7.80 -0.18
C TYR A 294 14.77 8.97 0.18
N ALA A 295 14.52 10.16 -0.36
CA ALA A 295 15.28 11.36 -0.01
C ALA A 295 15.16 11.69 1.49
N TYR A 296 13.94 11.62 2.05
CA TYR A 296 13.69 11.82 3.48
C TYR A 296 14.45 10.81 4.33
N TYR A 297 14.29 9.51 4.03
CA TYR A 297 14.92 8.43 4.79
C TYR A 297 16.44 8.53 4.76
N GLN A 298 17.03 8.74 3.58
CA GLN A 298 18.48 8.87 3.42
C GLN A 298 19.03 10.06 4.21
N GLY A 299 18.46 11.26 4.03
CA GLY A 299 18.95 12.45 4.71
C GLY A 299 18.82 12.39 6.24
N ARG A 300 17.73 11.76 6.74
CA ARG A 300 17.52 11.58 8.19
C ARG A 300 18.45 10.55 8.80
N ARG A 301 18.75 9.47 8.06
CA ARG A 301 19.71 8.46 8.50
C ARG A 301 21.13 9.00 8.53
N GLU A 302 21.55 9.71 7.48
CA GLU A 302 22.89 10.31 7.40
C GLU A 302 23.12 11.31 8.53
N TRP A 303 22.13 12.15 8.83
CA TRP A 303 22.15 13.03 10.00
C TRP A 303 22.30 12.26 11.31
N LEU A 304 21.51 11.21 11.53
CA LEU A 304 21.57 10.41 12.76
C LEU A 304 22.94 9.72 12.92
N ALA A 305 23.54 9.26 11.82
CA ALA A 305 24.87 8.66 11.81
C ALA A 305 25.98 9.69 12.07
N ALA A 306 25.82 10.95 11.63
CA ALA A 306 26.73 12.04 11.96
C ALA A 306 26.63 12.43 13.44
N ALA A 307 25.40 12.60 13.96
CA ALA A 307 25.16 12.94 15.37
C ALA A 307 25.74 11.89 16.32
N ARG A 308 25.61 10.59 16.00
CA ARG A 308 26.18 9.49 16.80
C ARG A 308 27.71 9.42 16.78
N ARG A 309 28.36 9.92 15.74
CA ARG A 309 29.83 9.98 15.67
C ARG A 309 30.41 11.18 16.43
N ALA A 310 29.58 12.19 16.68
CA ALA A 310 29.98 13.41 17.39
C ALA A 310 29.74 13.32 18.91
N ALA A 311 28.98 12.33 19.37
CA ALA A 311 28.71 12.02 20.78
C ALA A 311 29.71 10.97 21.31
#